data_AF-A0AAN5D5Z2-F1
#
_entry.id   AF-A0AAN5D5Z2-F1
#
_cell.length_a   1.000
_cell.length_b   1.000
_cell.length_c   1.000
_cell.angle_alpha   90.00
_cell.angle_beta   90.00
_cell.angle_gamma   90.00
#
_symmetry.space_group_name_H-M   'P 1'
#
loop_
_entity.id
_entity.type
_entity.pdbx_description
1 polymer ?
#
loop_
_entity_poly.entity_id
_entity_poly.type
_entity_poly.pdbx_seq_one_letter_code
_entity_poly.pdbx_strand_id
1 'polypeptide(L)'
;QERQAWYQRFLEGRSAPFTRPIPPGTVSEGYAYQISKLHLRELEDGKPYYVHCYFYDGDRNHFFGRDNQSNVVICSKKTLILEEEFFFHAPITSAVHIVMEVVRSSQGYDDISIAWSVIEMGEKVRTLPYYGQHDHAPILKQKLYPGSPKFLLISKTLTSYSGLEGTVETRLLAHPQLSSVSDFFPEYGFFIDHDEIP
;
A
#
# COMPACT_ATOMS: atom_id res chain seq x y z
N GLN A 1 -16.20 -30.28 -10.73
CA GLN A 1 -15.00 -30.82 -10.06
C GLN A 1 -13.90 -29.76 -9.93
N GLU A 2 -13.67 -28.90 -10.93
CA GLU A 2 -12.67 -27.80 -10.85
C GLU A 2 -12.98 -26.71 -9.81
N ARG A 3 -14.26 -26.36 -9.57
CA ARG A 3 -14.68 -25.43 -8.49
C ARG A 3 -14.28 -25.89 -7.08
N GLN A 4 -14.18 -27.21 -6.87
CA GLN A 4 -13.92 -27.81 -5.57
C GLN A 4 -12.41 -27.92 -5.27
N ALA A 5 -11.59 -28.05 -6.33
CA ALA A 5 -10.13 -28.02 -6.26
C ALA A 5 -9.58 -26.62 -5.96
N TRP A 6 -10.24 -25.57 -6.50
CA TRP A 6 -9.92 -24.18 -6.17
C TRP A 6 -10.24 -23.84 -4.71
N TYR A 7 -11.43 -24.27 -4.24
CA TYR A 7 -11.86 -24.06 -2.85
C TYR A 7 -10.98 -24.81 -1.84
N GLN A 8 -10.45 -26.00 -2.19
CA GLN A 8 -9.53 -26.70 -1.29
C GLN A 8 -8.12 -26.10 -1.25
N ARG A 9 -7.58 -25.62 -2.38
CA ARG A 9 -6.32 -24.85 -2.36
C ARG A 9 -6.43 -23.58 -1.52
N PHE A 10 -7.61 -22.95 -1.51
CA PHE A 10 -7.95 -21.80 -0.67
C PHE A 10 -8.14 -22.14 0.82
N LEU A 11 -8.40 -23.40 1.19
CA LEU A 11 -8.49 -23.85 2.58
C LEU A 11 -7.14 -24.37 3.12
N GLU A 12 -6.32 -24.99 2.26
CA GLU A 12 -5.03 -25.58 2.63
C GLU A 12 -3.90 -24.55 2.86
N GLY A 13 -4.03 -23.32 2.31
CA GLY A 13 -3.05 -22.23 2.46
C GLY A 13 -3.25 -21.31 3.68
N ARG A 14 -4.31 -21.49 4.49
CA ARG A 14 -4.64 -20.50 5.53
C ARG A 14 -4.01 -20.80 6.88
N SER A 15 -3.38 -19.78 7.46
CA SER A 15 -3.17 -19.67 8.91
C SER A 15 -4.33 -18.87 9.52
N ALA A 16 -4.82 -19.33 10.67
CA ALA A 16 -5.96 -18.75 11.39
C ALA A 16 -5.69 -17.32 11.92
N PRO A 17 -6.74 -16.51 12.17
CA PRO A 17 -6.62 -15.09 12.46
C PRO A 17 -6.06 -14.71 13.83
N PHE A 18 -5.33 -13.59 13.87
CA PHE A 18 -4.84 -12.96 15.09
C PHE A 18 -5.71 -11.76 15.51
N THR A 19 -6.60 -11.97 16.47
CA THR A 19 -7.22 -10.89 17.26
C THR A 19 -6.14 -10.05 17.95
N ARG A 20 -5.98 -8.78 17.57
CA ARG A 20 -5.27 -7.79 18.40
C ARG A 20 -6.27 -7.20 19.39
N PRO A 21 -5.95 -7.07 20.68
CA PRO A 21 -6.60 -6.07 21.52
C PRO A 21 -6.27 -4.71 20.92
N ILE A 22 -7.27 -4.04 20.33
CA ILE A 22 -7.12 -2.64 19.92
C ILE A 22 -6.84 -1.84 21.20
N PRO A 23 -5.68 -1.15 21.31
CA PRO A 23 -5.41 -0.33 22.49
C PRO A 23 -6.58 0.63 22.76
N PRO A 24 -7.00 0.80 24.02
CA PRO A 24 -8.02 1.78 24.36
C PRO A 24 -7.64 3.17 23.82
N GLY A 25 -8.53 3.81 23.06
CA GLY A 25 -8.27 5.11 22.45
C GLY A 25 -7.55 5.08 21.09
N THR A 26 -7.40 3.92 20.45
CA THR A 26 -7.04 3.84 19.03
C THR A 26 -8.14 4.45 18.18
N VAL A 27 -7.75 5.40 17.34
CA VAL A 27 -8.63 6.05 16.38
C VAL A 27 -8.74 5.15 15.14
N SER A 28 -9.94 4.65 14.87
CA SER A 28 -10.28 3.98 13.62
C SER A 28 -11.02 4.97 12.75
N GLU A 29 -10.43 5.37 11.64
CA GLU A 29 -11.00 6.34 10.71
C GLU A 29 -10.77 5.90 9.27
N GLY A 30 -11.44 6.58 8.35
CA GLY A 30 -11.15 6.48 6.93
C GLY A 30 -10.06 7.45 6.52
N TYR A 31 -9.27 7.07 5.52
CA TYR A 31 -8.16 7.84 5.00
C TYR A 31 -8.15 7.80 3.48
N ALA A 32 -7.57 8.84 2.88
CA ALA A 32 -7.21 8.87 1.48
C ALA A 32 -5.69 9.03 1.36
N TYR A 33 -5.06 8.12 0.64
CA TYR A 33 -3.66 8.18 0.27
C TYR A 33 -3.53 8.54 -1.20
N GLN A 34 -3.11 9.77 -1.45
CA GLN A 34 -2.93 10.31 -2.77
C GLN A 34 -1.48 10.16 -3.19
N ILE A 35 -1.27 9.59 -4.38
CA ILE A 35 -0.03 9.68 -5.12
C ILE A 35 -0.21 10.84 -6.09
N SER A 36 0.47 11.96 -5.83
CA SER A 36 0.39 13.15 -6.67
C SER A 36 1.40 13.11 -7.81
N LYS A 37 2.58 12.50 -7.58
CA LYS A 37 3.59 12.36 -8.63
C LYS A 37 4.57 11.25 -8.30
N LEU A 38 4.48 10.15 -9.01
CA LEU A 38 5.54 9.15 -9.06
C LEU A 38 6.51 9.52 -10.18
N HIS A 39 7.82 9.64 -9.90
CA HIS A 39 8.85 9.82 -10.93
C HIS A 39 9.92 8.75 -10.75
N LEU A 40 9.99 7.82 -11.70
CA LEU A 40 11.02 6.79 -11.79
C LEU A 40 11.75 6.91 -13.13
N ARG A 41 13.07 6.90 -13.11
CA ARG A 41 13.93 6.90 -14.30
C ARG A 41 14.43 5.49 -14.61
N GLU A 42 14.91 5.31 -15.83
CA GLU A 42 15.56 4.06 -16.28
C GLU A 42 14.64 2.83 -16.33
N LEU A 43 13.32 3.06 -16.38
CA LEU A 43 12.36 2.00 -16.64
C LEU A 43 12.42 1.52 -18.09
N GLU A 44 11.93 0.32 -18.35
CA GLU A 44 11.85 -0.22 -19.70
C GLU A 44 10.74 0.51 -20.48
N ASP A 45 11.12 1.13 -21.58
CA ASP A 45 10.20 1.88 -22.44
C ASP A 45 9.17 0.95 -23.09
N GLY A 46 7.91 1.38 -23.12
CA GLY A 46 6.80 0.60 -23.70
C GLY A 46 6.32 -0.59 -22.86
N LYS A 47 6.86 -0.80 -21.65
CA LYS A 47 6.36 -1.83 -20.72
C LYS A 47 5.20 -1.31 -19.84
N PRO A 48 4.26 -2.18 -19.45
CA PRO A 48 3.19 -1.82 -18.52
C PRO A 48 3.65 -1.88 -17.07
N TYR A 49 3.22 -0.90 -16.29
CA TYR A 49 3.49 -0.76 -14.86
C TYR A 49 2.20 -0.42 -14.12
N TYR A 50 2.11 -0.80 -12.86
CA TYR A 50 1.07 -0.35 -11.95
C TYR A 50 1.67 -0.14 -10.55
N VAL A 51 0.89 0.49 -9.68
CA VAL A 51 1.23 0.68 -8.27
C VAL A 51 0.29 -0.15 -7.43
N HIS A 52 0.86 -0.94 -6.52
CA HIS A 52 0.15 -1.52 -5.39
C HIS A 52 0.33 -0.66 -4.16
N CYS A 53 -0.76 -0.48 -3.41
CA CYS A 53 -0.76 0.15 -2.11
C CYS A 53 -1.33 -0.83 -1.10
N TYR A 54 -0.55 -1.11 -0.06
CA TYR A 54 -0.96 -2.00 1.01
C TYR A 54 -0.22 -1.59 2.28
N PHE A 55 -0.25 -2.42 3.30
CA PHE A 55 0.25 -2.05 4.62
C PHE A 55 1.24 -3.08 5.15
N TYR A 56 2.11 -2.63 6.06
CA TYR A 56 3.04 -3.46 6.80
C TYR A 56 2.93 -3.19 8.32
N ASP A 57 2.66 -4.24 9.09
CA ASP A 57 2.71 -4.22 10.55
C ASP A 57 4.11 -4.61 11.02
N GLY A 58 4.86 -3.64 11.54
CA GLY A 58 6.23 -3.83 12.04
C GLY A 58 6.33 -4.55 13.38
N ASP A 59 5.26 -4.62 14.16
CA ASP A 59 5.21 -5.41 15.41
C ASP A 59 5.11 -6.90 15.06
N ARG A 60 4.26 -7.23 14.08
CA ARG A 60 3.98 -8.60 13.64
C ARG A 60 4.86 -9.08 12.49
N ASN A 61 5.58 -8.15 11.86
CA ASN A 61 6.40 -8.41 10.69
C ASN A 61 5.59 -8.99 9.51
N HIS A 62 4.49 -8.32 9.14
CA HIS A 62 3.50 -8.88 8.22
C HIS A 62 2.87 -7.83 7.29
N PHE A 63 2.48 -8.23 6.07
CA PHE A 63 1.81 -7.37 5.10
C PHE A 63 0.33 -7.69 4.95
N PHE A 64 -0.51 -6.68 4.69
CA PHE A 64 -1.96 -6.85 4.49
C PHE A 64 -2.55 -5.73 3.60
N GLY A 65 -3.76 -5.92 3.05
CA GLY A 65 -4.47 -4.89 2.28
C GLY A 65 -4.13 -4.82 0.78
N ARG A 66 -3.94 -6.00 0.15
CA ARG A 66 -3.42 -6.19 -1.21
C ARG A 66 -4.18 -5.48 -2.34
N ASP A 67 -5.49 -5.33 -2.19
CA ASP A 67 -6.38 -5.11 -3.34
C ASP A 67 -6.39 -3.66 -3.86
N ASN A 68 -5.64 -2.76 -3.22
CA ASN A 68 -5.52 -1.39 -3.71
C ASN A 68 -4.44 -1.32 -4.79
N GLN A 69 -4.87 -1.44 -6.04
CA GLN A 69 -4.02 -1.33 -7.22
C GLN A 69 -4.43 -0.14 -8.09
N SER A 70 -3.45 0.56 -8.66
CA SER A 70 -3.70 1.60 -9.65
C SER A 70 -4.13 0.98 -10.97
N ASN A 71 -4.56 1.85 -11.89
CA ASN A 71 -4.61 1.46 -13.30
C ASN A 71 -3.20 1.14 -13.84
N VAL A 72 -3.16 0.28 -14.86
CA VAL A 72 -1.92 -0.02 -15.59
C VAL A 72 -1.56 1.14 -16.51
N VAL A 73 -0.32 1.61 -16.41
CA VAL A 73 0.24 2.72 -17.20
C VAL A 73 1.42 2.22 -18.02
N ILE A 74 1.52 2.68 -19.28
CA ILE A 74 2.65 2.36 -20.15
C ILE A 74 3.78 3.35 -19.91
N CYS A 75 4.97 2.85 -19.61
CA CYS A 75 6.17 3.66 -19.47
C CYS A 75 6.51 4.36 -20.79
N SER A 76 6.85 5.65 -20.71
CA SER A 76 7.24 6.47 -21.86
C SER A 76 8.54 7.22 -21.58
N LYS A 77 9.47 7.18 -22.54
CA LYS A 77 10.80 7.80 -22.42
C LYS A 77 11.54 7.33 -21.16
N LYS A 78 11.42 6.04 -20.84
CA LYS A 78 11.98 5.41 -19.63
C LYS A 78 11.56 6.09 -18.32
N THR A 79 10.43 6.78 -18.34
CA THR A 79 9.87 7.50 -17.21
C THR A 79 8.43 7.06 -16.97
N LEU A 80 8.07 6.87 -15.70
CA LEU A 80 6.69 6.66 -15.27
C LEU A 80 6.25 7.90 -14.50
N ILE A 81 5.11 8.47 -14.90
CA ILE A 81 4.38 9.51 -14.18
C ILE A 81 2.98 8.96 -13.95
N LEU A 82 2.59 8.86 -12.68
CA LEU A 82 1.32 8.31 -12.25
C LEU A 82 0.77 9.13 -11.10
N GLU A 83 -0.52 9.42 -11.19
CA GLU A 83 -1.33 10.05 -10.15
C GLU A 83 -2.49 9.10 -9.84
N GLU A 84 -2.71 8.80 -8.58
CA GLU A 84 -3.72 7.84 -8.14
C GLU A 84 -4.14 8.13 -6.71
N GLU A 85 -5.31 7.67 -6.32
CA GLU A 85 -5.83 7.86 -4.97
C GLU A 85 -6.41 6.56 -4.42
N PHE A 86 -5.94 6.18 -3.24
CA PHE A 86 -6.38 4.98 -2.55
C PHE A 86 -7.14 5.33 -1.28
N PHE A 87 -8.35 4.82 -1.15
CA PHE A 87 -9.18 4.99 0.04
C PHE A 87 -9.16 3.73 0.88
N PHE A 88 -9.00 3.88 2.19
CA PHE A 88 -9.02 2.76 3.12
C PHE A 88 -9.53 3.19 4.49
N HIS A 89 -9.99 2.23 5.26
CA HIS A 89 -10.37 2.43 6.65
C HIS A 89 -9.50 1.53 7.54
N ALA A 90 -8.77 2.11 8.49
CA ALA A 90 -7.81 1.35 9.28
C ALA A 90 -7.70 1.80 10.75
N PRO A 91 -7.54 0.86 11.70
CA PRO A 91 -7.10 1.18 13.05
C PRO A 91 -5.60 1.49 12.98
N ILE A 92 -5.25 2.76 12.79
CA ILE A 92 -3.84 3.12 12.63
C ILE A 92 -3.13 3.15 13.98
N THR A 93 -2.00 2.46 14.04
CA THR A 93 -1.06 2.48 15.16
C THR A 93 0.34 2.88 14.65
N SER A 94 1.25 3.19 15.56
CA SER A 94 2.65 3.49 15.23
C SER A 94 3.41 2.33 14.58
N ALA A 95 2.91 1.11 14.69
CA ALA A 95 3.52 -0.07 14.08
C ALA A 95 3.08 -0.29 12.63
N VAL A 96 2.01 0.36 12.18
CA VAL A 96 1.47 0.17 10.83
C VAL A 96 2.09 1.18 9.87
N HIS A 97 2.47 0.68 8.71
CA HIS A 97 3.08 1.45 7.63
C HIS A 97 2.23 1.34 6.37
N ILE A 98 2.10 2.40 5.58
CA ILE A 98 1.65 2.29 4.19
C ILE A 98 2.86 1.92 3.34
N VAL A 99 2.69 0.94 2.49
CA VAL A 99 3.69 0.49 1.52
C VAL A 99 3.13 0.73 0.13
N MET A 100 3.92 1.43 -0.68
CA MET A 100 3.66 1.63 -2.08
C MET A 100 4.67 0.82 -2.86
N GLU A 101 4.22 -0.06 -3.73
CA GLU A 101 5.06 -0.92 -4.57
C GLU A 101 4.77 -0.64 -6.04
N VAL A 102 5.83 -0.37 -6.80
CA VAL A 102 5.77 -0.21 -8.25
C VAL A 102 6.10 -1.53 -8.89
N VAL A 103 5.15 -2.08 -9.63
CA VAL A 103 5.25 -3.40 -10.24
C VAL A 103 5.26 -3.24 -11.74
N ARG A 104 6.17 -3.95 -12.40
CA ARG A 104 6.11 -4.15 -13.84
C ARG A 104 5.19 -5.34 -14.10
N SER A 105 4.12 -5.09 -14.84
CA SER A 105 3.26 -6.16 -15.31
C SER A 105 3.95 -6.89 -16.45
N SER A 106 4.00 -8.22 -16.39
CA SER A 106 4.08 -9.03 -17.60
C SER A 106 2.66 -9.50 -17.89
N GLN A 107 2.26 -9.63 -19.15
CA GLN A 107 0.93 -10.17 -19.50
C GLN A 107 0.85 -11.67 -19.13
N GLY A 108 0.79 -12.00 -17.83
CA GLY A 108 1.00 -13.32 -17.25
C GLY A 108 1.15 -13.28 -15.72
N TYR A 109 1.78 -14.29 -15.13
CA TYR A 109 1.98 -14.41 -13.68
C TYR A 109 3.33 -13.85 -13.18
N ASP A 110 4.18 -13.34 -14.08
CA ASP A 110 5.54 -12.90 -13.75
C ASP A 110 5.59 -11.38 -13.50
N ASP A 111 4.78 -10.92 -12.55
CA ASP A 111 4.83 -9.55 -12.07
C ASP A 111 6.10 -9.33 -11.24
N ILE A 112 6.81 -8.23 -11.51
CA ILE A 112 8.11 -7.98 -10.90
C ILE A 112 8.08 -6.65 -10.15
N SER A 113 8.37 -6.69 -8.85
CA SER A 113 8.60 -5.51 -8.01
C SER A 113 9.85 -4.77 -8.46
N ILE A 114 9.68 -3.52 -8.88
CA ILE A 114 10.76 -2.69 -9.39
C ILE A 114 11.27 -1.74 -8.34
N ALA A 115 10.33 -1.11 -7.64
CA ALA A 115 10.62 -0.14 -6.62
C ALA A 115 9.53 -0.12 -5.56
N TRP A 116 9.83 0.42 -4.39
CA TRP A 116 8.83 0.59 -3.35
C TRP A 116 9.16 1.78 -2.44
N SER A 117 8.15 2.28 -1.74
CA SER A 117 8.27 3.29 -0.70
C SER A 117 7.43 2.91 0.51
N VAL A 118 7.71 3.54 1.63
CA VAL A 118 7.02 3.29 2.88
C VAL A 118 6.74 4.59 3.63
N ILE A 119 5.58 4.68 4.26
CA ILE A 119 5.17 5.74 5.18
C ILE A 119 4.90 5.12 6.53
N GLU A 120 5.63 5.58 7.54
CA GLU A 120 5.32 5.30 8.94
C GLU A 120 4.10 6.11 9.35
N MET A 121 3.05 5.41 9.80
CA MET A 121 1.75 6.03 10.05
C MET A 121 1.57 6.53 11.48
N GLY A 122 2.56 6.45 12.36
CA GLY A 122 2.42 6.68 13.82
C GLY A 122 1.84 8.03 14.27
N GLU A 123 2.61 8.86 14.98
CA GLU A 123 2.06 10.08 15.59
C GLU A 123 1.46 11.07 14.57
N LYS A 124 1.80 10.91 13.29
CA LYS A 124 1.34 11.73 12.17
C LYS A 124 -0.17 11.66 11.94
N VAL A 125 -0.81 10.52 12.22
CA VAL A 125 -2.21 10.28 11.82
C VAL A 125 -3.21 11.14 12.58
N ARG A 126 -2.93 11.49 13.84
CA ARG A 126 -3.85 12.28 14.66
C ARG A 126 -3.94 13.75 14.27
N THR A 127 -3.07 14.21 13.37
CA THR A 127 -2.97 15.61 12.93
C THR A 127 -3.15 15.76 11.42
N LEU A 128 -3.66 14.72 10.75
CA LEU A 128 -3.84 14.76 9.32
C LEU A 128 -4.91 15.80 8.94
N PRO A 129 -4.69 16.57 7.87
CA PRO A 129 -5.70 17.45 7.33
C PRO A 129 -6.88 16.64 6.77
N TYR A 130 -8.07 17.23 6.83
CA TYR A 130 -9.26 16.61 6.27
C TYR A 130 -9.20 16.57 4.75
N TYR A 131 -9.80 15.54 4.17
CA TYR A 131 -9.88 15.33 2.73
C TYR A 131 -10.43 16.53 1.94
N GLY A 132 -11.44 17.20 2.49
CA GLY A 132 -12.00 18.43 1.91
C GLY A 132 -11.08 19.66 1.96
N GLN A 133 -9.89 19.55 2.54
CA GLN A 133 -8.87 20.61 2.68
C GLN A 133 -7.54 20.23 2.00
N HIS A 134 -7.60 19.37 0.97
CA HIS A 134 -6.44 18.83 0.26
C HIS A 134 -5.43 19.89 -0.24
N ASP A 135 -5.90 21.08 -0.62
CA ASP A 135 -5.04 22.18 -1.09
C ASP A 135 -4.05 22.69 -0.03
N HIS A 136 -4.33 22.45 1.25
CA HIS A 136 -3.48 22.86 2.37
C HIS A 136 -2.68 21.70 2.97
N ALA A 137 -2.85 20.49 2.44
CA ALA A 137 -2.21 19.31 2.97
C ALA A 137 -0.73 19.22 2.54
N PRO A 138 0.18 18.89 3.47
CA PRO A 138 1.60 18.81 3.17
C PRO A 138 1.87 17.68 2.18
N ILE A 139 2.65 17.98 1.14
CA ILE A 139 3.17 16.96 0.22
C ILE A 139 4.35 16.26 0.88
N LEU A 140 4.25 14.95 1.03
CA LEU A 140 5.32 14.09 1.50
C LEU A 140 6.16 13.68 0.29
N LYS A 141 7.44 14.04 0.29
CA LYS A 141 8.41 13.57 -0.72
C LYS A 141 9.18 12.39 -0.16
N GLN A 142 9.02 11.23 -0.77
CA GLN A 142 9.65 9.99 -0.33
C GLN A 142 10.61 9.47 -1.39
N LYS A 143 11.64 8.79 -0.90
CA LYS A 143 12.55 8.02 -1.74
C LYS A 143 11.89 6.71 -2.17
N LEU A 144 12.31 6.22 -3.32
CA LEU A 144 11.97 4.88 -3.80
C LEU A 144 13.18 3.96 -3.64
N TYR A 145 12.94 2.81 -3.03
CA TYR A 145 13.92 1.76 -2.84
C TYR A 145 13.78 0.73 -3.98
N PRO A 146 14.87 0.25 -4.58
CA PRO A 146 14.79 -0.79 -5.61
C PRO A 146 14.28 -2.12 -5.04
N GLY A 147 13.68 -2.92 -5.92
CA GLY A 147 13.28 -4.30 -5.65
C GLY A 147 11.94 -4.41 -4.94
N SER A 148 11.84 -5.39 -4.04
CA SER A 148 10.58 -5.75 -3.36
C SER A 148 10.54 -5.25 -1.92
N PRO A 149 9.39 -4.74 -1.44
CA PRO A 149 9.19 -4.35 -0.06
C PRO A 149 9.27 -5.53 0.91
N LYS A 150 9.26 -6.79 0.44
CA LYS A 150 9.56 -7.99 1.25
C LYS A 150 10.85 -7.88 2.06
N PHE A 151 11.76 -6.97 1.69
CA PHE A 151 12.90 -6.58 2.51
C PHE A 151 12.52 -6.21 3.96
N LEU A 152 11.35 -5.59 4.19
CA LEU A 152 10.83 -5.27 5.52
C LEU A 152 10.69 -6.50 6.43
N LEU A 153 10.51 -7.69 5.84
CA LEU A 153 10.45 -8.96 6.59
C LEU A 153 11.78 -9.36 7.21
N ILE A 154 12.88 -8.85 6.64
CA ILE A 154 14.25 -9.24 6.95
C ILE A 154 14.98 -8.13 7.70
N SER A 155 14.69 -6.86 7.39
CA SER A 155 15.33 -5.69 7.99
C SER A 155 14.32 -4.61 8.34
N LYS A 156 14.33 -4.19 9.61
CA LYS A 156 13.54 -3.06 10.11
C LYS A 156 14.19 -1.70 9.84
N THR A 157 15.42 -1.69 9.32
CA THR A 157 16.19 -0.47 9.03
C THR A 157 16.28 -0.26 7.51
N LEU A 158 15.77 0.88 7.04
CA LEU A 158 15.70 1.28 5.63
C LEU A 158 17.01 1.90 5.09
N THR A 159 18.07 1.92 5.88
CA THR A 159 19.24 2.81 5.70
C THR A 159 20.30 2.31 4.70
N SER A 160 20.16 1.12 4.11
CA SER A 160 21.24 0.47 3.35
C SER A 160 21.11 0.48 1.81
N TYR A 161 20.07 1.07 1.22
CA TYR A 161 19.88 0.99 -0.23
C TYR A 161 20.36 2.22 -1.00
N SER A 162 21.22 1.95 -1.98
CA SER A 162 21.61 2.87 -3.07
C SER A 162 21.45 2.09 -4.37
N GLY A 163 20.55 2.52 -5.28
CA GLY A 163 20.36 1.76 -6.52
C GLY A 163 19.19 2.14 -7.43
N LEU A 164 18.21 2.91 -6.97
CA LEU A 164 17.20 3.50 -7.86
C LEU A 164 16.97 4.97 -7.48
N GLU A 165 17.23 5.88 -8.41
CA GLU A 165 16.89 7.29 -8.25
C GLU A 165 15.44 7.52 -8.67
N GLY A 166 14.55 7.47 -7.68
CA GLY A 166 13.15 7.76 -7.86
C GLY A 166 12.60 8.58 -6.70
N THR A 167 11.61 9.42 -7.00
CA THR A 167 10.89 10.20 -6.00
C THR A 167 9.41 9.98 -6.18
N VAL A 168 8.69 9.81 -5.07
CA VAL A 168 7.24 9.88 -5.06
C VAL A 168 6.78 11.04 -4.18
N GLU A 169 5.82 11.79 -4.68
CA GLU A 169 5.11 12.85 -3.96
C GLU A 169 3.73 12.32 -3.59
N THR A 170 3.43 12.32 -2.29
CA THR A 170 2.20 11.74 -1.76
C THR A 170 1.53 12.66 -0.74
N ARG A 171 0.25 12.42 -0.47
CA ARG A 171 -0.48 13.03 0.64
C ARG A 171 -1.27 11.95 1.36
N LEU A 172 -1.41 12.12 2.66
CA LEU A 172 -2.29 11.31 3.49
C LEU A 172 -3.30 12.25 4.14
N LEU A 173 -4.58 11.95 3.97
CA LEU A 173 -5.69 12.81 4.39
C LEU A 173 -6.63 12.00 5.27
N ALA A 174 -7.15 12.62 6.34
CA ALA A 174 -8.23 12.04 7.12
C ALA A 174 -9.54 12.21 6.35
N HIS A 175 -10.32 11.13 6.25
CA HIS A 175 -11.62 11.13 5.57
C HIS A 175 -12.71 10.49 6.45
N PRO A 176 -13.16 11.18 7.52
CA PRO A 176 -14.12 10.64 8.48
C PRO A 176 -15.42 10.14 7.85
N GLN A 177 -15.87 10.75 6.75
CA GLN A 177 -17.10 10.36 6.05
C GLN A 177 -17.03 8.97 5.41
N LEU A 178 -15.84 8.38 5.20
CA LEU A 178 -15.76 7.00 4.70
C LEU A 178 -16.35 6.00 5.69
N SER A 179 -16.35 6.33 6.99
CA SER A 179 -17.03 5.52 8.01
C SER A 179 -18.54 5.38 7.78
N SER A 180 -19.16 6.29 7.00
CA SER A 180 -20.59 6.24 6.69
C SER A 180 -20.95 5.36 5.48
N VAL A 181 -19.95 5.06 4.64
CA VAL A 181 -20.07 4.16 3.49
C VAL A 181 -19.22 2.91 3.70
N SER A 182 -18.95 2.62 4.97
CA SER A 182 -18.07 1.56 5.39
C SER A 182 -18.56 0.24 4.78
N ASP A 183 -19.87 -0.01 4.76
CA ASP A 183 -20.50 -1.21 4.17
C ASP A 183 -20.23 -1.44 2.66
N PHE A 184 -19.73 -0.42 1.95
CA PHE A 184 -19.31 -0.50 0.55
C PHE A 184 -17.81 -0.74 0.38
N PHE A 185 -17.03 -0.55 1.44
CA PHE A 185 -15.68 -1.08 1.46
C PHE A 185 -15.78 -2.60 1.55
N PRO A 186 -15.04 -3.33 0.70
CA PRO A 186 -14.93 -4.77 0.83
C PRO A 186 -14.54 -5.15 2.26
N GLU A 187 -14.90 -6.34 2.74
CA GLU A 187 -14.62 -6.77 4.13
C GLU A 187 -13.13 -6.70 4.54
N TYR A 188 -12.20 -6.51 3.60
CA TYR A 188 -10.77 -6.24 3.84
C TYR A 188 -10.39 -4.74 4.00
N GLY A 189 -11.27 -3.82 3.59
CA GLY A 189 -11.21 -2.39 3.93
C GLY A 189 -11.77 -2.11 5.33
N PHE A 190 -12.44 -3.08 5.93
CA PHE A 190 -12.52 -3.23 7.37
C PHE A 190 -11.48 -4.25 7.80
N PHE A 191 -10.89 -4.08 8.96
CA PHE A 191 -9.93 -5.06 9.44
C PHE A 191 -10.68 -6.22 10.07
N ILE A 192 -11.18 -7.12 9.23
CA ILE A 192 -11.69 -8.43 9.64
C ILE A 192 -11.12 -9.50 8.68
N ASP A 193 -9.85 -9.84 8.96
CA ASP A 193 -9.09 -11.09 8.68
C ASP A 193 -8.74 -11.58 7.25
N HIS A 194 -7.41 -11.55 6.97
CA HIS A 194 -6.45 -12.43 6.24
C HIS A 194 -6.73 -13.05 4.86
N ASP A 195 -5.73 -13.43 4.03
CA ASP A 195 -4.43 -12.90 3.54
C ASP A 195 -3.86 -13.93 2.52
N GLU A 196 -3.22 -13.46 1.45
CA GLU A 196 -2.00 -14.00 0.81
C GLU A 196 -1.57 -13.01 -0.31
N ILE A 197 -0.45 -12.30 -0.13
CA ILE A 197 0.23 -11.52 -1.18
C ILE A 197 1.51 -12.29 -1.53
N PRO A 198 1.75 -12.71 -2.80
CA PRO A 198 2.85 -13.57 -3.21
C PRO A 198 4.21 -12.96 -2.93
#